data_AF-S2Y8M0-F1
#
_entry.id   AF-S2Y8M0-F1
#
_cell.length_a   1.000
_cell.length_b   1.000
_cell.length_c   1.000
_cell.angle_alpha   90.00
_cell.angle_beta   90.00
_cell.angle_gamma   90.00
#
_symmetry.space_group_name_H-M   'P 1'
#
loop_
_entity.id
_entity.type
_entity.pdbx_description
1 polymer ?
#
loop_
_entity_poly.entity_id
_entity_poly.type
_entity_poly.pdbx_seq_one_letter_code
_entity_poly.pdbx_strand_id
1 'polypeptide(L)'
;MLAYLILLPLMYLIVGYISIFKLQIAMPKILRAIMGILLIIVVATSLIYYPAQTWWLFVVLLLLIGNVEITAFKHSKGDEKGVQILNMMTLFILVIYIIIAFIFV
;
A
#
# COMPACT_ATOMS: atom_id res chain seq x y z
N MET A 1 -9.94 -7.82 -17.15
CA MET A 1 -9.21 -8.39 -16.00
C MET A 1 -8.49 -7.28 -15.27
N LEU A 2 -9.01 -6.88 -14.11
CA LEU A 2 -8.46 -5.83 -13.25
C LEU A 2 -7.30 -6.36 -12.36
N ALA A 3 -6.54 -7.35 -12.83
CA ALA A 3 -5.50 -8.04 -12.05
C ALA A 3 -4.38 -7.10 -11.58
N TYR A 4 -4.14 -6.00 -12.29
CA TYR A 4 -3.20 -4.96 -11.89
C TYR A 4 -3.58 -4.29 -10.56
N LEU A 5 -4.87 -4.26 -10.20
CA LEU A 5 -5.33 -3.75 -8.91
C LEU A 5 -4.83 -4.62 -7.76
N ILE A 6 -4.56 -5.91 -7.97
CA ILE A 6 -3.99 -6.78 -6.93
C ILE A 6 -2.45 -6.79 -7.01
N LEU A 7 -1.90 -6.87 -8.23
CA LEU A 7 -0.47 -6.98 -8.44
C LEU A 7 0.30 -5.74 -7.96
N LEU A 8 -0.17 -4.53 -8.29
CA LEU A 8 0.55 -3.29 -7.97
C LEU A 8 0.66 -3.05 -6.45
N PRO A 9 -0.41 -3.20 -5.64
CA PRO A 9 -0.30 -3.10 -4.19
C PRO A 9 0.63 -4.14 -3.58
N LEU A 10 0.62 -5.39 -4.08
CA LEU A 10 1.55 -6.42 -3.62
C LEU A 10 3.01 -6.04 -3.89
N MET A 11 3.30 -5.53 -5.09
CA MET A 11 4.65 -5.04 -5.43
C MET A 11 5.05 -3.88 -4.51
N TYR A 12 4.13 -2.95 -4.22
CA TYR A 12 4.37 -1.85 -3.29
C TYR A 12 4.69 -2.36 -1.87
N LEU A 13 3.98 -3.37 -1.38
CA LEU A 13 4.27 -3.97 -0.08
C LEU A 13 5.65 -4.65 -0.03
N ILE A 14 6.06 -5.33 -1.09
CA ILE A 14 7.39 -5.95 -1.18
C ILE A 14 8.47 -4.86 -1.12
N VAL A 15 8.35 -3.80 -1.95
CA VAL A 15 9.29 -2.68 -1.94
C VAL A 15 9.27 -1.94 -0.60
N GLY A 16 8.09 -1.79 0.00
CA GLY A 16 7.90 -1.22 1.33
C GLY A 16 8.66 -2.00 2.40
N TYR A 17 8.47 -3.31 2.46
CA TYR A 17 9.17 -4.19 3.39
C TYR A 17 10.69 -4.09 3.23
N ILE A 18 11.19 -4.20 1.99
CA ILE A 18 12.63 -4.11 1.71
C ILE A 18 13.18 -2.74 2.13
N SER A 19 12.47 -1.66 1.79
CA SER A 19 12.89 -0.29 2.10
C SER A 19 12.86 0.04 3.59
N ILE A 20 11.98 -0.57 4.38
CA ILE A 20 11.86 -0.28 5.81
C ILE A 20 12.84 -1.14 6.59
N PHE A 21 12.85 -2.45 6.36
CA PHE A 21 13.50 -3.41 7.27
C PHE A 21 14.83 -3.98 6.77
N LYS A 22 15.10 -3.97 5.46
CA LYS A 22 16.31 -4.60 4.90
C LYS A 22 17.35 -3.60 4.44
N LEU A 23 16.92 -2.51 3.81
CA LEU A 23 17.81 -1.55 3.15
C LEU A 23 17.54 -0.14 3.65
N GLN A 24 18.38 0.34 4.57
CA GLN A 24 18.32 1.70 5.13
C GLN A 24 18.95 2.78 4.21
N ILE A 25 19.26 2.45 2.96
CA ILE A 25 19.79 3.39 1.95
C ILE A 25 18.66 4.23 1.33
N ALA A 26 19.00 5.36 0.70
CA ALA A 26 18.00 6.31 0.18
C ALA A 26 17.19 5.77 -1.01
N MET A 27 17.78 4.89 -1.83
CA MET A 27 17.20 4.46 -3.11
C MET A 27 15.84 3.73 -2.95
N PRO A 28 15.68 2.70 -2.10
CA PRO A 28 14.38 2.04 -1.87
C PRO A 28 13.32 2.96 -1.26
N LYS A 29 13.73 3.97 -0.48
CA LYS A 29 12.80 4.96 0.10
C LYS A 29 12.17 5.81 -1.00
N ILE A 30 13.00 6.30 -1.93
CA ILE A 30 12.54 7.06 -3.10
C ILE A 30 11.64 6.19 -3.98
N LEU A 31 12.07 4.94 -4.24
CA LEU A 31 11.28 4.00 -5.03
C LEU A 31 9.90 3.73 -4.40
N ARG A 32 9.84 3.51 -3.08
CA ARG A 32 8.57 3.31 -2.36
C ARG A 32 7.64 4.52 -2.51
N ALA A 33 8.16 5.73 -2.34
CA ALA A 33 7.38 6.95 -2.51
C ALA A 33 6.85 7.10 -3.95
N ILE A 34 7.70 6.89 -4.96
CA ILE A 34 7.30 6.92 -6.37
C ILE A 34 6.22 5.86 -6.65
N MET A 35 6.39 4.63 -6.15
CA MET A 35 5.40 3.57 -6.33
C MET A 35 4.08 3.88 -5.64
N GLY A 36 4.11 4.46 -4.44
CA GLY A 36 2.89 4.89 -3.73
C GLY A 36 2.12 5.95 -4.53
N ILE A 37 2.81 6.95 -5.06
CA ILE A 37 2.20 8.00 -5.90
C ILE A 37 1.63 7.38 -7.20
N LEU A 38 2.38 6.52 -7.87
CA LEU A 38 1.93 5.84 -9.09
C LEU A 38 0.69 4.99 -8.82
N LEU A 39 0.64 4.27 -7.70
CA LEU A 39 -0.53 3.48 -7.29
C LEU A 39 -1.77 4.35 -7.12
N ILE A 40 -1.62 5.49 -6.45
CA ILE A 40 -2.73 6.45 -6.28
C ILE A 40 -3.23 6.92 -7.64
N ILE A 41 -2.32 7.28 -8.56
CA ILE A 41 -2.70 7.73 -9.91
C ILE A 41 -3.42 6.62 -10.67
N VAL A 42 -2.90 5.39 -10.68
CA VAL A 42 -3.49 4.26 -11.41
C VAL A 42 -4.89 3.90 -10.90
N VAL A 43 -5.09 3.88 -9.58
CA VAL A 43 -6.42 3.56 -9.04
C VAL A 43 -7.37 4.76 -9.17
N ALA A 44 -6.89 5.99 -9.06
CA ALA A 44 -7.70 7.18 -9.31
C ALA A 44 -8.16 7.29 -10.76
N THR A 45 -7.32 6.92 -11.74
CA THR A 45 -7.76 6.87 -13.15
C THR A 45 -8.79 5.77 -13.36
N SER A 46 -8.62 4.61 -12.69
CA SER A 46 -9.62 3.52 -12.71
C SER A 46 -10.98 3.96 -12.14
N LEU A 47 -10.97 4.87 -11.16
CA LEU A 47 -12.18 5.44 -10.55
C LEU A 47 -13.03 6.25 -11.54
N ILE A 48 -12.41 6.89 -12.54
CA ILE A 48 -13.12 7.65 -13.56
C ILE A 48 -13.96 6.72 -14.44
N TYR A 49 -13.44 5.53 -14.75
CA TYR A 49 -14.09 4.58 -15.66
C TYR A 49 -15.02 3.59 -14.94
N TYR A 50 -14.71 3.23 -13.69
CA TYR A 50 -15.41 2.18 -12.93
C TYR A 50 -15.72 2.61 -11.49
N PRO A 51 -16.47 3.71 -11.28
CA PRO A 51 -16.61 4.34 -9.96
C PRO A 51 -17.22 3.42 -8.90
N ALA A 52 -18.26 2.66 -9.24
CA ALA A 52 -18.94 1.78 -8.29
C ALA A 52 -18.05 0.60 -7.84
N GLN A 53 -17.19 0.10 -8.73
CA GLN A 53 -16.31 -1.04 -8.45
C GLN A 53 -15.01 -0.62 -7.74
N THR A 54 -14.51 0.58 -8.01
CA THR A 54 -13.15 0.98 -7.60
C THR A 54 -13.11 1.98 -6.46
N TRP A 55 -14.24 2.60 -6.08
CA TRP A 55 -14.29 3.55 -4.96
C TRP A 55 -13.77 2.95 -3.65
N TRP A 56 -14.29 1.79 -3.26
CA TRP A 56 -13.87 1.13 -2.02
C TRP A 56 -12.44 0.60 -2.10
N LEU A 57 -12.00 0.14 -3.28
CA LEU A 57 -10.61 -0.23 -3.51
C LEU A 57 -9.66 0.97 -3.35
N PHE A 58 -10.05 2.12 -3.87
CA PHE A 58 -9.26 3.35 -3.75
C PHE A 58 -9.10 3.80 -2.30
N VAL A 59 -10.20 3.82 -1.53
CA VAL A 59 -10.17 4.20 -0.10
C VAL A 59 -9.27 3.26 0.70
N VAL A 60 -9.44 1.94 0.55
CA VAL A 60 -8.63 0.95 1.28
C VAL A 60 -7.16 1.00 0.86
N LEU A 61 -6.89 1.28 -0.42
CA LEU A 61 -5.51 1.46 -0.90
C LEU A 61 -4.84 2.68 -0.25
N LEU A 62 -5.53 3.81 -0.14
CA LEU A 62 -4.98 5.00 0.53
C LEU A 62 -4.64 4.70 2.00
N LEU A 63 -5.49 3.94 2.68
CA LEU A 63 -5.21 3.48 4.04
C LEU A 63 -3.97 2.58 4.09
N LEU A 64 -3.81 1.67 3.12
CA LEU A 64 -2.64 0.79 3.04
C LEU A 64 -1.35 1.58 2.84
N ILE A 65 -1.33 2.49 1.87
CA ILE A 65 -0.16 3.35 1.57
C ILE A 65 0.17 4.22 2.77
N GLY A 66 -0.83 4.90 3.34
CA GLY A 66 -0.64 5.72 4.54
C GLY A 66 -0.07 4.92 5.70
N ASN A 67 -0.59 3.71 5.94
CA ASN A 67 -0.10 2.84 7.01
C ASN A 67 1.36 2.42 6.80
N VAL A 68 1.77 2.08 5.58
CA VAL A 68 3.16 1.73 5.24
C VAL A 68 4.10 2.93 5.39
N GLU A 69 3.71 4.12 4.95
CA GLU A 69 4.54 5.33 5.10
C GLU A 69 4.67 5.75 6.58
N ILE A 70 3.61 5.62 7.38
CA ILE A 70 3.69 5.82 8.84
C ILE A 70 4.58 4.75 9.48
N THR A 71 4.54 3.50 9.02
CA THR A 71 5.42 2.42 9.50
C THR A 71 6.88 2.80 9.27
N ALA A 72 7.21 3.30 8.08
CA ALA A 72 8.55 3.75 7.76
C ALA A 72 8.99 4.93 8.64
N PHE A 73 8.09 5.89 8.87
CA PHE A 73 8.35 7.02 9.76
C PHE A 73 8.63 6.53 11.19
N LYS A 74 7.78 5.67 11.75
CA LYS A 74 7.94 5.11 13.10
C LYS A 74 9.21 4.27 13.24
N HIS A 75 9.52 3.46 12.22
CA HIS A 75 10.77 2.70 12.20
C HIS A 75 11.99 3.61 12.21
N SER A 76 11.97 4.72 11.47
CA SER A 76 13.06 5.72 11.49
C SER A 76 13.23 6.43 12.85
N LYS A 77 12.20 6.38 13.70
CA LYS A 77 12.21 6.94 15.06
C LYS A 77 12.52 5.89 16.14
N GLY A 78 12.70 4.62 15.78
CA GLY A 78 12.94 3.52 16.72
C GLY A 78 11.71 3.13 17.56
N ASP A 79 10.49 3.51 17.13
CA ASP A 79 9.25 3.14 17.83
C ASP A 79 8.83 1.71 17.44
N GLU A 80 9.50 0.71 18.01
CA GLU A 80 9.28 -0.72 17.71
C GLU A 80 7.84 -1.18 18.01
N LYS A 81 7.25 -0.70 19.11
CA LYS A 81 5.86 -1.03 19.46
C LYS A 81 4.89 -0.49 18.41
N GLY A 82 5.08 0.77 18.00
CA GLY A 82 4.29 1.39 16.95
C GLY A 82 4.44 0.66 15.61
N VAL A 83 5.65 0.28 15.22
CA VAL A 83 5.92 -0.49 14.00
C VAL A 83 5.21 -1.85 14.03
N GLN A 84 5.23 -2.57 15.16
CA GLN A 84 4.55 -3.85 15.27
C GLN A 84 3.03 -3.72 15.08
N ILE A 85 2.42 -2.70 15.68
CA ILE A 85 0.99 -2.42 15.51
C ILE A 85 0.67 -2.12 14.05
N LEU A 86 1.47 -1.27 13.40
CA LEU A 86 1.24 -0.89 12.00
C LEU A 86 1.47 -2.06 11.03
N ASN A 87 2.38 -2.98 11.33
CA ASN A 87 2.56 -4.20 10.56
C ASN A 87 1.33 -5.12 10.65
N MET A 88 0.76 -5.29 11.84
CA MET A 88 -0.51 -6.03 12.01
C MET A 88 -1.67 -5.34 11.27
N MET A 89 -1.74 -4.01 11.33
CA MET A 89 -2.72 -3.24 10.57
C MET A 89 -2.50 -3.37 9.06
N THR A 90 -1.26 -3.45 8.58
CA THR A 90 -0.95 -3.65 7.15
C THR A 90 -1.52 -4.97 6.67
N LEU A 91 -1.32 -6.05 7.43
CA LEU A 91 -1.91 -7.36 7.12
C LEU A 91 -3.44 -7.30 7.11
N PHE A 92 -4.04 -6.66 8.12
CA PHE A 92 -5.49 -6.50 8.20
C PHE A 92 -6.07 -5.74 6.99
N ILE A 93 -5.47 -4.59 6.64
CA ILE A 93 -5.88 -3.79 5.48
C ILE A 93 -5.68 -4.57 4.19
N LEU A 94 -4.58 -5.32 4.05
CA LEU A 94 -4.33 -6.16 2.87
C LEU A 94 -5.41 -7.24 2.70
N VAL A 95 -5.83 -7.90 3.78
CA VAL A 95 -6.90 -8.91 3.72
C VAL A 95 -8.20 -8.27 3.25
N ILE A 96 -8.58 -7.12 3.80
CA ILE A 96 -9.77 -6.38 3.35
C ILE A 96 -9.64 -6.00 1.86
N TYR A 97 -8.47 -5.49 1.46
CA TYR A 97 -8.21 -5.10 0.09
C TYR A 97 -8.38 -6.26 -0.89
N ILE A 98 -7.84 -7.44 -0.55
CA ILE A 98 -7.95 -8.65 -1.36
C ILE A 98 -9.41 -9.09 -1.46
N ILE A 99 -10.17 -9.11 -0.36
CA ILE A 99 -11.59 -9.48 -0.36
C ILE A 99 -12.39 -8.55 -1.30
N ILE A 100 -12.21 -7.25 -1.16
CA ILE A 100 -12.88 -6.26 -2.00
C ILE A 100 -12.46 -6.46 -3.47
N ALA A 101 -11.18 -6.67 -3.73
CA ALA A 101 -10.70 -6.90 -5.09
C ALA A 101 -11.37 -8.14 -5.70
N PHE A 102 -11.47 -9.25 -4.98
CA PHE A 102 -12.16 -10.45 -5.49
C PHE A 102 -13.66 -10.26 -5.75
N ILE A 103 -14.34 -9.37 -5.03
CA ILE A 103 -15.76 -9.08 -5.25
C ILE A 103 -15.98 -8.26 -6.53
N PHE A 104 -15.03 -7.37 -6.86
CA PHE A 104 -15.18 -6.37 -7.93
C PHE A 104 -14.34 -6.64 -9.20
N VAL A 105 -13.36 -7.54 -9.15
CA VAL A 105 -12.50 -7.97 -10.27
C VAL A 105 -12.99 -9.26 -10.88
#